data_AF-A0A0Q6R930-F1
#
_entry.id   AF-A0A0Q6R930-F1
#
_cell.length_a   1.000
_cell.length_b   1.000
_cell.length_c   1.000
_cell.angle_alpha   90.00
_cell.angle_beta   90.00
_cell.angle_gamma   90.00
#
_symmetry.space_group_name_H-M   'P 1'
#
loop_
_entity.id
_entity.type
_entity.pdbx_description
1 polymer ?
#
loop_
_entity_poly.entity_id
_entity_poly.type
_entity_poly.pdbx_seq_one_letter_code
_entity_poly.pdbx_strand_id
1 'polypeptide(L)' 'MYDFEDDDDRTDWEKARDDAAKEHLDKVVPGVPYEDVPDELWDEADQVARDVVGPNPDERTDDSGEEE' A
#
# COMPACT_ATOMS: atom_id res chain seq x y z
N MET A 1 -14.44 -18.43 13.44
CA MET A 1 -13.07 -18.74 12.97
C MET A 1 -12.56 -17.43 12.41
N TYR A 2 -11.32 -17.01 12.68
CA TYR A 2 -10.85 -15.76 12.10
C TYR A 2 -10.76 -15.94 10.59
N ASP A 3 -11.38 -15.02 9.87
CA ASP A 3 -11.43 -15.03 8.43
C ASP A 3 -10.02 -14.77 7.88
N PHE A 4 -9.60 -15.60 6.93
CA PHE A 4 -8.26 -15.57 6.33
C PHE A 4 -8.36 -15.36 4.81
N GLU A 5 -9.52 -14.92 4.32
CA GLU A 5 -9.84 -14.80 2.89
C GLU A 5 -9.32 -13.47 2.28
N ASP A 6 -8.70 -12.61 3.08
CA ASP A 6 -8.23 -11.25 2.71
C ASP A 6 -6.88 -11.20 1.94
N ASP A 7 -6.22 -12.33 1.64
CA ASP A 7 -4.96 -12.35 0.86
C ASP A 7 -5.17 -12.64 -0.65
N ASP A 8 -6.35 -13.13 -1.05
CA ASP A 8 -6.66 -13.57 -2.44
C ASP A 8 -7.29 -12.46 -3.31
N ASP A 9 -7.98 -11.47 -2.70
CA ASP A 9 -8.57 -10.31 -3.40
C ASP A 9 -7.59 -9.13 -3.58
N ARG A 10 -6.41 -9.15 -2.96
CA ARG A 10 -5.42 -8.06 -3.09
C ARG A 10 -4.76 -8.09 -4.46
N THR A 11 -4.88 -7.00 -5.19
CA THR A 11 -4.20 -6.82 -6.47
C THR A 11 -2.68 -6.90 -6.33
N ASP A 12 -1.97 -7.29 -7.39
CA ASP A 12 -0.49 -7.25 -7.42
C ASP A 12 0.07 -5.87 -7.03
N TRP A 13 -0.69 -4.80 -7.34
CA TRP A 13 -0.36 -3.43 -6.95
C TRP A 13 -0.48 -3.20 -5.44
N GLU A 14 -1.58 -3.61 -4.80
CA GLU A 14 -1.73 -3.52 -3.34
C GLU A 14 -0.65 -4.32 -2.61
N LYS A 15 -0.33 -5.51 -3.11
CA LYS A 15 0.71 -6.37 -2.51
C LYS A 15 2.09 -5.72 -2.59
N ALA A 16 2.43 -5.11 -3.72
CA ALA A 16 3.70 -4.40 -3.90
C ALA A 16 3.73 -3.02 -3.21
N ARG A 17 2.59 -2.35 -3.03
CA ARG A 17 2.44 -1.15 -2.18
C ARG A 17 2.71 -1.49 -0.72
N ASP A 18 2.05 -2.52 -0.19
CA ASP A 18 2.18 -2.95 1.20
C ASP A 18 3.61 -3.44 1.53
N ASP A 19 4.26 -4.13 0.59
CA ASP A 19 5.68 -4.52 0.70
C ASP A 19 6.62 -3.30 0.71
N ALA A 20 6.43 -2.33 -0.18
CA ALA A 20 7.21 -1.09 -0.21
C ALA A 20 7.01 -0.21 1.04
N ALA A 21 5.78 -0.14 1.56
CA ALA A 21 5.47 0.57 2.81
C ALA A 21 6.17 -0.11 4.00
N LYS A 22 6.12 -1.44 4.09
CA LYS A 22 6.84 -2.22 5.11
C LYS A 22 8.36 -2.06 5.00
N GLU A 23 8.93 -2.07 3.80
CA GLU A 23 10.36 -1.82 3.60
C GLU A 23 10.77 -0.38 3.98
N HIS A 24 9.85 0.59 3.88
CA HIS A 24 10.08 1.95 4.39
C HIS A 24 10.03 1.97 5.93
N LEU A 25 8.99 1.38 6.53
CA LEU A 25 8.83 1.32 7.98
C LEU A 25 9.97 0.58 8.68
N ASP A 26 10.49 -0.51 8.13
CA ASP A 26 11.66 -1.21 8.71
C ASP A 26 12.92 -0.33 8.74
N LYS A 27 13.07 0.62 7.80
CA LYS A 27 14.19 1.58 7.78
C LYS A 27 13.99 2.73 8.78
N VAL A 28 12.76 3.19 9.00
CA VAL A 28 12.43 4.34 9.86
C VAL A 28 12.25 3.93 11.32
N VAL A 29 11.57 2.80 11.57
CA VAL A 29 11.23 2.25 12.90
C VAL A 29 11.59 0.75 13.01
N PRO A 30 12.87 0.37 12.83
CA PRO A 30 13.31 -1.02 12.85
C PRO A 30 12.93 -1.74 14.15
N GLY A 31 12.24 -2.86 14.03
CA GLY A 31 11.84 -3.70 15.16
C GLY A 31 10.60 -3.23 15.94
N VAL A 32 9.91 -2.18 15.49
CA VAL A 32 8.54 -1.87 15.94
C VAL A 32 7.57 -2.79 15.20
N PRO A 33 6.65 -3.51 15.89
CA PRO A 33 5.66 -4.33 15.21
C PRO A 33 4.65 -3.42 14.48
N TYR A 34 4.20 -3.81 13.30
CA TYR A 34 3.34 -2.98 12.43
C TYR A 34 2.02 -2.53 13.07
N GLU A 35 1.57 -3.21 14.14
CA GLU A 35 0.39 -2.86 14.95
C GLU A 35 0.62 -1.72 15.97
N ASP A 36 1.89 -1.44 16.31
CA ASP A 36 2.32 -0.30 17.15
C ASP A 36 2.88 0.88 16.32
N VAL A 37 2.99 0.73 14.99
CA VAL A 37 3.41 1.82 14.12
C VAL A 37 2.30 2.89 14.10
N PRO A 38 2.58 4.14 14.48
CA PRO A 38 1.56 5.20 14.51
C PRO A 38 1.09 5.52 13.09
N ASP A 39 -0.20 5.84 12.93
CA ASP A 39 -0.83 6.13 11.64
C ASP A 39 -0.06 7.17 10.82
N GLU A 40 0.53 8.20 11.44
CA GLU A 40 1.33 9.24 10.77
C GLU A 40 2.55 8.69 10.02
N LEU A 41 3.23 7.65 10.55
CA LEU A 41 4.33 6.98 9.85
C LEU A 41 3.82 5.98 8.80
N TRP A 42 2.64 5.41 9.04
CA TRP A 42 1.97 4.55 8.07
C TRP A 42 1.51 5.33 6.83
N ASP A 43 0.96 6.54 7.00
CA ASP A 43 0.56 7.46 5.91
C ASP A 43 1.78 7.91 5.09
N GLU A 44 2.90 8.25 5.75
CA GLU A 44 4.17 8.58 5.07
C GLU A 44 4.70 7.37 4.26
N ALA A 45 4.71 6.18 4.87
CA ALA A 45 5.12 4.95 4.21
C ALA A 45 4.18 4.56 3.04
N ASP A 46 2.87 4.78 3.18
CA ASP A 46 1.87 4.58 2.13
C ASP A 46 2.13 5.49 0.92
N GLN A 47 2.39 6.77 1.19
CA GLN A 47 2.67 7.75 0.16
C GLN A 47 3.98 7.45 -0.58
N VAL A 48 5.04 7.07 0.14
CA VAL A 48 6.31 6.60 -0.46
C VAL A 48 6.09 5.32 -1.26
N ALA A 49 5.31 4.36 -0.75
CA ALA A 49 4.99 3.15 -1.47
C ALA A 49 4.29 3.44 -2.81
N ARG A 50 3.26 4.31 -2.81
CA ARG A 50 2.54 4.71 -4.03
C ARG A 50 3.43 5.43 -5.05
N ASP A 51 4.45 6.17 -4.62
CA ASP A 51 5.46 6.74 -5.52
C ASP A 51 6.35 5.64 -6.15
N VAL A 52 6.71 4.60 -5.37
CA VAL A 52 7.55 3.48 -5.81
C VAL A 52 6.84 2.49 -6.75
N VAL A 53 5.62 2.04 -6.43
CA VAL A 53 4.84 1.17 -7.34
C VAL A 53 4.15 1.95 -8.46
N GLY A 54 4.00 3.26 -8.32
CA GLY A 54 3.22 4.09 -9.23
C GLY A 54 1.71 4.03 -8.95
N PRO A 55 0.89 4.69 -9.79
CA PRO A 55 -0.56 4.77 -9.60
C PRO A 55 -1.24 3.41 -9.72
N ASN A 56 -2.28 3.18 -8.92
CA ASN A 56 -3.03 1.93 -8.95
C ASN A 56 -3.65 1.71 -10.35
N PRO A 57 -3.43 0.55 -10.99
CA PRO A 57 -4.09 0.24 -12.25
C PRO A 57 -5.62 0.15 -12.14
N ASP A 58 -6.17 -0.15 -10.96
CA ASP A 58 -7.62 -0.26 -10.74
C ASP A 58 -8.29 1.11 -10.54
N GLU A 59 -7.61 2.07 -9.90
CA GLU A 59 -8.03 3.50 -9.84
C GLU A 59 -8.08 4.17 -11.23
N ARG A 60 -7.58 3.51 -12.29
CA ARG A 60 -7.37 4.09 -13.61
C ARG A 60 -8.58 4.02 -14.56
N THR A 61 -9.75 3.63 -14.08
CA THR A 61 -10.96 3.47 -14.91
C THR A 61 -11.86 4.71 -14.99
N ASP A 62 -11.56 5.79 -14.25
CA ASP A 62 -12.40 7.02 -14.23
C ASP A 62 -11.72 8.29 -14.81
N ASP A 63 -10.37 8.34 -14.93
CA ASP A 63 -9.63 9.55 -15.37
C ASP A 63 -8.89 9.37 -16.73
N SER A 64 -9.51 8.67 -17.69
CA SER A 64 -9.01 8.60 -19.09
C SER A 64 -10.10 8.11 -20.07
N GLY A 65 -11.09 8.95 -20.43
CA GLY A 65 -12.09 8.50 -21.42
C GLY A 65 -13.26 9.39 -21.88
N GLU A 66 -13.33 10.70 -21.61
CA GLU A 66 -14.36 11.58 -22.21
C GLU A 66 -13.75 12.83 -22.91
N GLU A 67 -12.97 12.61 -23.98
CA GLU A 67 -12.69 13.49 -25.15
C GLU A 67 -12.28 12.56 -26.34
N GLU A 68 -12.62 12.76 -27.62
CA GLU A 68 -13.59 13.65 -28.30
C GLU A 68 -14.78 12.86 -28.88
#